data_AF-A0A4P9Z0X9-F1
#
_entry.id   AF-A0A4P9Z0X9-F1
#
_cell.length_a   1.000
_cell.length_b   1.000
_cell.length_c   1.000
_cell.angle_alpha   90.00
_cell.angle_beta   90.00
_cell.angle_gamma   90.00
#
_symmetry.space_group_name_H-M   'P 1'
#
loop_
_entity.id
_entity.type
_entity.pdbx_description
1 polymer ?
#
loop_
_entity_poly.entity_id
_entity_poly.type
_entity_poly.pdbx_seq_one_letter_code
_entity_poly.pdbx_strand_id
1 'polypeptide(L)'
;GSGVKVGIIDSGIDYTHPALGGCFGAGCKVAYGYDFVGDAYTGASWPAKGWQAVPDSDPRDVCNGHGTHVAGLVAASSDEITGTAPAATLGAYRVLGCSGGVGVDVLISAM
;
A
#
# COMPACT_ATOMS: atom_id res chain seq x y z
N GLY A 1 8.97 10.15 13.56
CA GLY A 1 7.61 10.64 13.27
C GLY A 1 6.58 10.13 14.25
N SER A 2 6.86 10.13 15.55
CA SER A 2 5.84 9.73 16.54
C SER A 2 4.63 10.66 16.47
N GLY A 3 3.41 10.10 16.55
CA GLY A 3 2.16 10.85 16.43
C GLY A 3 1.80 11.28 15.00
N VAL A 4 2.67 11.03 14.01
CA VAL A 4 2.41 11.36 12.60
C VAL A 4 1.84 10.14 11.89
N LYS A 5 0.80 10.38 11.07
CA LYS A 5 0.24 9.40 10.15
C LYS A 5 0.70 9.73 8.72
N VAL A 6 1.16 8.72 7.98
CA VAL A 6 1.58 8.86 6.57
C VAL A 6 0.80 7.86 5.72
N GLY A 7 0.06 8.36 4.72
CA GLY A 7 -0.60 7.53 3.73
C GLY A 7 0.35 7.19 2.59
N ILE A 8 0.42 5.91 2.23
CA ILE A 8 1.14 5.41 1.05
C ILE A 8 0.09 5.03 0.02
N ILE A 9 0.06 5.77 -1.10
CA ILE A 9 -0.82 5.50 -2.24
C ILE A 9 0.03 4.80 -3.31
N ASP A 10 -0.06 3.47 -3.42
CA ASP A 10 0.86 2.65 -4.23
C ASP A 10 0.26 1.25 -4.53
N SER A 11 1.08 0.20 -4.74
CA SER A 11 0.69 -1.21 -4.92
C SER A 11 0.24 -1.92 -3.64
N GLY A 12 0.07 -1.17 -2.55
CA GLY A 12 -0.21 -1.71 -1.22
C GLY A 12 1.04 -1.78 -0.34
N ILE A 13 0.90 -2.39 0.83
CA ILE A 13 2.03 -2.62 1.74
C ILE A 13 1.94 -4.06 2.24
N ASP A 14 3.01 -4.84 2.11
CA ASP A 14 3.14 -6.10 2.85
C ASP A 14 3.36 -5.79 4.33
N TYR A 15 2.26 -5.54 5.03
CA TYR A 15 2.25 -5.24 6.45
C TYR A 15 2.70 -6.43 7.32
N THR A 16 2.83 -7.64 6.75
CA THR A 16 3.37 -8.80 7.47
C THR A 16 4.90 -8.77 7.55
N HIS A 17 5.55 -7.86 6.81
CA HIS A 17 7.00 -7.70 6.86
C HIS A 17 7.44 -7.25 8.27
N PRO A 18 8.42 -7.91 8.92
CA PRO A 18 8.82 -7.59 10.30
C PRO A 18 9.24 -6.14 10.51
N ALA A 19 10.02 -5.58 9.56
CA ALA A 19 10.45 -4.17 9.61
C ALA A 19 9.26 -3.18 9.50
N LEU A 20 8.08 -3.65 9.06
CA LEU A 20 6.85 -2.88 8.95
C LEU A 20 5.81 -3.27 10.04
N GLY A 21 6.24 -3.96 11.09
CA GLY A 21 5.44 -4.24 12.29
C GLY A 21 4.72 -5.60 12.29
N GLY A 22 4.67 -6.30 11.16
CA GLY A 22 4.17 -7.68 11.10
C GLY A 22 2.66 -7.85 11.28
N CYS A 23 1.87 -6.78 11.24
CA CYS A 23 0.42 -6.83 11.39
C CYS A 23 -0.29 -5.64 10.73
N PHE A 24 -1.60 -5.77 10.55
CA PHE A 24 -2.48 -4.74 9.98
C PHE A 24 -3.60 -4.37 10.94
N GLY A 25 -3.92 -3.07 11.00
CA GLY A 25 -5.06 -2.54 11.76
C GLY A 25 -4.68 -1.89 13.09
N ALA A 26 -5.65 -1.78 14.00
CA ALA A 26 -5.49 -1.02 15.24
C ALA A 26 -4.31 -1.54 16.07
N GLY A 27 -3.38 -0.64 16.43
CA GLY A 27 -2.18 -0.95 17.19
C GLY A 27 -0.98 -1.41 16.35
N CYS A 28 -1.15 -1.62 15.05
CA CYS A 28 -0.07 -1.96 14.13
C CYS A 28 0.63 -0.71 13.58
N LYS A 29 1.83 -0.88 13.02
CA LYS A 29 2.51 0.20 12.29
C LYS A 29 1.75 0.56 11.03
N VAL A 30 1.28 -0.42 10.26
CA VAL A 30 0.32 -0.22 9.17
C VAL A 30 -1.09 -0.35 9.77
N ALA A 31 -1.67 0.79 10.16
CA ALA A 31 -2.90 0.80 10.96
C ALA A 31 -4.18 1.04 10.16
N TYR A 32 -4.03 1.57 8.95
CA TYR A 32 -5.14 1.97 8.09
C TYR A 32 -4.90 1.48 6.68
N GLY A 33 -5.96 1.35 5.89
CA GLY A 33 -5.81 1.09 4.47
C GLY A 33 -7.04 0.48 3.82
N TYR A 34 -6.99 0.42 2.49
CA TYR A 34 -8.03 -0.14 1.63
C TYR A 34 -7.42 -0.47 0.25
N ASP A 35 -7.90 -1.53 -0.40
CA ASP A 35 -7.59 -1.84 -1.80
C ASP A 35 -8.71 -1.33 -2.70
N PHE A 36 -8.36 -0.40 -3.60
CA PHE A 36 -9.30 0.20 -4.53
C PHE A 36 -9.42 -0.57 -5.85
N VAL A 37 -8.57 -1.57 -6.10
CA VAL A 37 -8.39 -2.12 -7.45
C VAL A 37 -8.29 -3.64 -7.52
N GLY A 38 -7.71 -4.31 -6.52
CA GLY A 38 -7.46 -5.74 -6.56
C GLY A 38 -6.28 -6.13 -7.47
N ASP A 39 -5.84 -7.38 -7.33
CA ASP A 39 -4.62 -7.90 -7.98
C ASP A 39 -4.63 -7.86 -9.51
N ALA A 40 -5.79 -8.11 -10.12
CA ALA A 40 -5.94 -8.26 -11.56
C ALA A 40 -6.05 -6.93 -12.32
N TYR A 41 -6.11 -5.81 -11.61
CA TYR A 41 -6.23 -4.49 -12.22
C TYR A 41 -4.95 -4.09 -12.95
N THR A 42 -5.10 -3.48 -14.12
CA THR A 42 -3.98 -3.08 -14.98
C THR A 42 -4.02 -1.60 -15.37
N GLY A 43 -5.07 -0.86 -14.99
CA GLY A 43 -5.31 0.50 -15.48
C GLY A 43 -5.70 0.57 -16.96
N ALA A 44 -5.97 -0.58 -17.60
CA ALA A 44 -6.40 -0.61 -18.98
C ALA A 44 -7.83 -0.07 -19.17
N SER A 45 -8.13 0.50 -20.33
CA SER A 45 -9.48 0.97 -20.65
C SER A 45 -10.41 -0.17 -21.05
N TRP A 46 -11.72 -0.02 -20.80
CA TRP A 46 -12.74 -0.98 -21.26
C TRP A 46 -12.63 -1.25 -22.77
N PRO A 47 -12.75 -2.51 -23.23
CA PRO A 47 -13.01 -3.74 -22.45
C PRO A 47 -11.74 -4.59 -22.20
N ALA A 48 -10.54 -3.99 -22.20
CA ALA A 48 -9.30 -4.74 -22.05
C ALA A 48 -9.23 -5.51 -20.72
N LYS A 49 -8.53 -6.65 -20.71
CA LYS A 49 -8.38 -7.47 -19.49
C LYS A 49 -7.71 -6.64 -18.39
N GLY A 50 -8.30 -6.68 -17.19
CA GLY A 50 -7.82 -5.92 -16.03
C GLY A 50 -8.30 -4.46 -15.98
N TRP A 51 -9.27 -4.07 -16.83
CA TRP A 51 -9.90 -2.74 -16.74
C TRP A 51 -10.77 -2.56 -15.48
N GLN A 52 -11.40 -3.64 -15.00
CA GLN A 52 -12.35 -3.58 -13.90
C GLN A 52 -11.62 -3.70 -12.56
N ALA A 53 -11.75 -2.67 -11.74
CA ALA A 53 -11.33 -2.71 -10.35
C ALA A 53 -12.21 -3.67 -9.52
N VAL A 54 -11.60 -4.40 -8.60
CA VAL A 54 -12.25 -5.26 -7.61
C VAL A 54 -11.78 -4.83 -6.22
N PRO A 55 -12.39 -3.78 -5.64
CA PRO A 55 -11.97 -3.24 -4.35
C PRO A 55 -12.26 -4.19 -3.18
N ASP A 56 -11.40 -4.18 -2.17
CA ASP A 56 -11.60 -4.88 -0.91
C ASP A 56 -10.86 -4.21 0.27
N SER A 57 -11.01 -4.77 1.47
CA SER A 57 -10.46 -4.20 2.70
C SER A 57 -9.01 -4.60 3.00
N ASP A 58 -8.37 -5.41 2.15
CA ASP A 58 -7.01 -5.91 2.34
C ASP A 58 -6.02 -5.19 1.39
N PRO A 59 -5.33 -4.12 1.87
CA PRO A 59 -4.39 -3.36 1.05
C PRO A 59 -3.01 -4.03 0.94
N ARG A 60 -2.90 -5.33 1.25
CA ARG A 60 -1.61 -6.02 1.24
C ARG A 60 -1.02 -6.06 -0.15
N ASP A 61 0.26 -5.72 -0.26
CA ASP A 61 1.02 -6.01 -1.48
C ASP A 61 1.45 -7.48 -1.45
N VAL A 62 0.90 -8.27 -2.38
CA VAL A 62 1.23 -9.69 -2.57
C VAL A 62 1.96 -9.95 -3.89
N CYS A 63 2.32 -8.88 -4.60
CA CYS A 63 2.80 -8.93 -5.97
C CYS A 63 4.29 -8.63 -6.05
N ASN A 64 4.64 -7.35 -6.19
CA ASN A 64 5.97 -6.89 -6.60
C ASN A 64 6.69 -6.11 -5.47
N GLY A 65 5.96 -5.70 -4.43
CA GLY A 65 6.54 -5.06 -3.25
C GLY A 65 6.96 -3.61 -3.46
N HIS A 66 6.51 -2.94 -4.52
CA HIS A 66 6.88 -1.54 -4.79
C HIS A 66 6.42 -0.63 -3.64
N GLY A 67 5.14 -0.70 -3.27
CA GLY A 67 4.60 0.05 -2.14
C GLY A 67 5.18 -0.37 -0.79
N THR A 68 5.52 -1.66 -0.62
CA THR A 68 6.27 -2.15 0.57
C THR A 68 7.65 -1.49 0.67
N HIS A 69 8.37 -1.38 -0.45
CA HIS A 69 9.69 -0.73 -0.51
C HIS A 69 9.58 0.77 -0.22
N VAL A 70 8.60 1.46 -0.81
CA VAL A 70 8.29 2.88 -0.52
C VAL A 70 7.96 3.07 0.96
N ALA A 71 7.10 2.21 1.53
CA ALA A 71 6.76 2.23 2.95
C ALA A 71 8.00 2.00 3.85
N GLY A 72 8.93 1.14 3.40
CA GLY A 72 10.20 0.91 4.08
C GLY A 72 11.07 2.15 4.17
N LEU A 73 11.24 2.88 3.06
CA LEU A 73 11.97 4.16 3.03
C LEU A 73 11.36 5.19 4.00
N VAL A 74 10.04 5.15 4.17
CA VAL A 74 9.33 6.06 5.07
C VAL A 74 9.46 5.64 6.53
N ALA A 75 9.14 4.40 6.88
CA ALA A 75 8.96 4.02 8.29
C ALA A 75 9.39 2.60 8.66
N ALA A 76 10.27 1.95 7.88
CA ALA A 76 10.91 0.71 8.34
C ALA A 76 11.58 0.91 9.70
N SER A 77 11.51 -0.13 10.53
CA SER A 77 12.13 -0.18 11.86
C SER A 77 12.68 -1.57 12.11
N SER A 78 13.89 -1.84 11.62
CA SER A 78 14.72 -2.99 11.99
C SER A 78 16.17 -2.56 12.24
N ASP A 79 17.02 -3.49 12.65
CA ASP A 79 18.44 -3.22 12.89
C ASP A 79 19.22 -2.96 11.58
N GLU A 80 18.72 -3.48 10.44
CA GLU A 80 19.33 -3.34 9.12
C GLU A 80 18.75 -2.19 8.30
N ILE A 81 17.44 -1.91 8.44
CA ILE A 81 16.73 -0.92 7.63
C ILE A 81 15.94 0.01 8.55
N THR A 82 16.31 1.29 8.52
CA THR A 82 15.62 2.36 9.24
C THR A 82 15.07 3.38 8.25
N GLY A 83 13.75 3.55 8.24
CA GLY A 83 13.09 4.56 7.43
C GLY A 83 13.35 5.98 7.93
N THR A 84 12.91 6.99 7.16
CA THR A 84 13.08 8.41 7.54
C THR A 84 12.32 8.78 8.81
N ALA A 85 11.14 8.19 9.02
CA ALA A 85 10.27 8.38 10.17
C ALA A 85 9.83 7.03 10.78
N PRO A 86 10.74 6.26 11.42
CA PRO A 86 10.47 4.90 11.89
C PRO A 86 9.33 4.80 12.91
N ALA A 87 9.06 5.86 13.66
CA ALA A 87 7.96 5.91 14.63
C ALA A 87 6.61 6.38 14.06
N ALA A 88 6.49 6.60 12.75
CA ALA A 88 5.22 6.98 12.12
C ALA A 88 4.26 5.79 12.00
N THR A 89 2.96 6.10 12.01
CA THR A 89 1.90 5.16 11.65
C THR A 89 1.61 5.29 10.16
N LEU A 90 1.50 4.16 9.47
CA LEU A 90 1.24 4.10 8.03
C LEU A 90 -0.24 3.79 7.75
N GLY A 91 -0.73 4.35 6.65
CA GLY A 91 -1.92 3.90 5.94
C GLY A 91 -1.53 3.32 4.58
N ALA A 92 -2.05 2.15 4.22
CA ALA A 92 -1.82 1.48 2.94
C ALA A 92 -3.03 1.68 2.01
N TYR A 93 -2.91 2.51 0.99
CA TYR A 93 -3.98 2.78 0.03
C TYR A 93 -3.58 2.21 -1.33
N ARG A 94 -4.08 1.02 -1.63
CA ARG A 94 -3.65 0.27 -2.80
C ARG A 94 -4.46 0.70 -4.03
N VAL A 95 -3.76 1.23 -5.04
CA VAL A 95 -4.35 1.73 -6.30
C VAL A 95 -3.73 1.07 -7.54
N LEU A 96 -2.72 0.21 -7.35
CA LEU A 96 -2.09 -0.58 -8.40
C LEU A 96 -2.36 -2.08 -8.17
N GLY A 97 -2.68 -2.79 -9.24
CA GLY A 97 -2.67 -4.26 -9.26
C GLY A 97 -1.24 -4.81 -9.39
N CYS A 98 -1.10 -6.10 -9.67
CA CYS A 98 0.22 -6.71 -9.80
C CYS A 98 1.04 -6.22 -11.02
N SER A 99 0.38 -5.57 -11.99
CA SER A 99 1.01 -5.10 -13.23
C SER A 99 0.23 -3.94 -13.83
N GLY A 100 0.82 -3.24 -14.80
CA GLY A 100 0.17 -2.12 -15.49
C GLY A 100 0.31 -0.81 -14.72
N GLY A 101 -0.73 0.02 -14.76
CA GLY A 101 -0.75 1.35 -14.16
C GLY A 101 -2.04 1.63 -13.40
N VAL A 102 -2.26 2.91 -13.10
CA VAL A 102 -3.42 3.42 -12.36
C VAL A 102 -4.15 4.49 -13.16
N GLY A 103 -5.49 4.42 -13.17
CA GLY A 103 -6.34 5.49 -13.69
C GLY A 103 -6.40 6.69 -12.73
N VAL A 104 -6.52 7.90 -13.28
CA VAL A 104 -6.57 9.14 -12.46
C VAL A 104 -7.79 9.15 -11.53
N ASP A 105 -8.90 8.56 -11.94
CA ASP A 105 -10.12 8.37 -11.15
C ASP A 105 -9.89 7.51 -9.91
N VAL A 106 -9.17 6.40 -10.06
CA VAL A 106 -8.76 5.55 -8.93
C VAL A 106 -7.80 6.29 -8.01
N LEU A 107 -6.81 7.00 -8.58
CA LEU A 107 -5.82 7.73 -7.81
C LEU A 107 -6.45 8.81 -6.92
N ILE A 108 -7.41 9.56 -7.46
CA ILE A 108 -8.14 10.59 -6.71
C ILE A 108 -9.00 9.97 -5.59
N SER A 109 -9.53 8.76 -5.80
CA SER A 109 -10.36 8.08 -4.80
C SER A 109 -9.59 7.68 -3.53
N ALA A 110 -8.26 7.67 -3.59
CA ALA A 110 -7.38 7.29 -2.48
C ALA A 110 -6.78 8.50 -1.70
N MET A 111 -7.09 9.74 -2.10
CA MET A 111 -6.57 10.98 -1.47
C MET A 111 -7.44 11.51 -0.34
#